data_AF-A0A1R3SYA2-F1
#
_entry.id   AF-A0A1R3SYA2-F1
#
_cell.length_a   1.000
_cell.length_b   1.000
_cell.length_c   1.000
_cell.angle_alpha   90.00
_cell.angle_beta   90.00
_cell.angle_gamma   90.00
#
_symmetry.space_group_name_H-M   'P 1'
#
loop_
_entity.id
_entity.type
_entity.pdbx_description
1 polymer ?
#
loop_
_entity_poly.entity_id
_entity_poly.type
_entity_poly.pdbx_seq_one_letter_code
_entity_poly.pdbx_strand_id
1 'polypeptide(L)' 'MPQLNPDPWLLVLSSAWLTYIIILQPKISSYLSTNTHNKNHKTIHKNSWTWPWT' A
#
# COMPACT_ATOMS: atom_id res chain seq x y z
N MET A 1 10.50 -42.97 18.73
CA MET A 1 10.83 -41.62 19.22
C MET A 1 9.55 -40.79 19.15
N PRO A 2 9.02 -40.24 20.26
CA PRO A 2 7.71 -39.59 20.29
C PRO A 2 7.69 -38.16 19.70
N GLN A 3 8.78 -37.74 19.05
CA GLN A 3 8.99 -36.38 18.51
C GLN A 3 8.39 -36.18 17.10
N LEU A 4 7.76 -37.22 16.55
CA LEU A 4 7.28 -37.27 15.16
C LEU A 4 5.75 -37.35 15.07
N ASN A 5 5.02 -36.95 16.12
CA ASN A 5 3.57 -36.79 16.03
C ASN A 5 3.27 -35.58 15.14
N PRO A 6 2.75 -35.77 13.91
CA PRO A 6 2.51 -34.69 12.95
C PRO A 6 1.28 -33.85 13.32
N ASP A 7 0.55 -34.29 14.35
CA ASP A 7 -0.68 -33.65 14.81
C ASP A 7 -0.40 -32.71 15.99
N PRO A 8 -0.72 -31.41 15.91
CA PRO A 8 -1.45 -30.71 14.86
C PRO A 8 -0.57 -29.64 14.20
N TRP A 9 0.39 -30.05 13.36
CA TRP A 9 1.29 -29.10 12.67
C TRP A 9 0.52 -28.09 11.81
N LEU A 10 -0.57 -28.53 11.17
CA LEU A 10 -1.45 -27.64 10.39
C LEU A 10 -2.06 -26.54 11.27
N LEU A 11 -2.53 -26.87 12.48
CA LEU A 11 -3.11 -25.85 13.38
C LEU A 11 -2.06 -24.85 13.84
N VAL A 12 -0.85 -25.33 14.16
CA VAL A 12 0.27 -24.46 14.57
C VAL A 12 0.67 -23.54 13.42
N LEU A 13 0.79 -24.07 12.20
CA LEU A 13 1.10 -23.30 11.00
C LEU A 13 0.00 -22.26 10.76
N SER A 14 -1.27 -22.66 10.69
CA SER A 14 -2.39 -21.75 10.47
C SER A 14 -2.49 -20.66 11.53
N SER A 15 -2.29 -20.98 12.81
CA SER A 15 -2.29 -20.01 13.91
C SER A 15 -1.15 -18.99 13.80
N ALA A 16 0.06 -19.45 13.44
CA ALA A 16 1.21 -18.57 13.21
C ALA A 16 0.97 -17.62 12.03
N TRP A 17 0.45 -18.13 10.91
CA TRP A 17 0.11 -17.29 9.75
C TRP A 17 -1.00 -16.29 10.05
N LEU A 18 -2.05 -16.70 10.78
CA LEU A 18 -3.14 -15.79 11.16
C LEU A 18 -2.61 -14.64 12.02
N THR A 19 -1.78 -14.95 13.00
CA THR A 19 -1.17 -13.96 13.90
C THR A 19 -0.29 -12.99 13.12
N TYR A 20 0.49 -13.48 12.16
CA TYR A 20 1.32 -12.66 11.29
C TYR A 20 0.48 -11.71 10.43
N ILE A 21 -0.60 -12.20 9.82
CA ILE A 21 -1.52 -11.37 9.00
C ILE A 21 -2.16 -10.28 9.86
N ILE A 22 -2.68 -10.63 11.05
CA ILE A 22 -3.36 -9.68 11.94
C ILE A 22 -2.41 -8.56 12.37
N ILE A 23 -1.14 -8.88 12.68
CA ILE A 23 -0.16 -7.88 13.13
C ILE A 23 0.39 -7.06 11.97
N LEU A 24 0.64 -7.67 10.82
CA LEU A 24 1.31 -7.02 9.69
C LEU A 24 0.37 -6.16 8.84
N GLN A 25 -0.88 -6.59 8.64
CA GLN A 25 -1.87 -5.87 7.81
C GLN A 25 -2.06 -4.40 8.21
N PRO A 26 -2.29 -4.02 9.49
CA PRO A 26 -2.48 -2.62 9.86
C PRO A 26 -1.20 -1.79 9.68
N LYS A 27 -0.02 -2.40 9.88
CA LYS A 27 1.27 -1.74 9.65
C LYS A 27 1.44 -1.37 8.18
N ILE A 28 1.16 -2.29 7.27
CA ILE A 28 1.27 -2.03 5.83
C ILE A 28 0.22 -1.02 5.36
N SER A 29 -1.02 -1.13 5.84
CA SER A 29 -2.08 -0.20 5.44
C SER A 29 -1.87 1.23 5.93
N SER A 30 -1.06 1.43 6.98
CA SER A 30 -0.74 2.76 7.51
C SER A 30 0.26 3.55 6.67
N TYR A 31 0.90 2.93 5.67
CA TYR A 31 1.85 3.64 4.81
C TYR A 31 1.12 4.62 3.91
N LEU A 32 1.46 5.90 4.04
CA LEU A 32 0.99 6.95 3.15
C LEU A 32 1.61 6.72 1.77
N SER A 33 0.78 6.52 0.75
CA SER A 33 1.24 6.46 -0.64
C SER A 33 1.82 7.82 -1.03
N THR A 34 3.13 7.86 -1.27
CA THR A 34 3.87 9.07 -1.69
C THR A 34 3.49 9.56 -3.08
N ASN A 35 2.69 8.78 -3.83
CA ASN A 35 2.17 9.16 -5.13
C ASN A 35 0.76 9.73 -4.99
N THR A 36 0.64 10.90 -4.36
CA THR A 36 -0.55 11.72 -4.54
C THR A 36 -0.55 12.17 -5.99
N HIS A 37 -1.31 11.49 -6.84
CA HIS A 37 -1.53 11.92 -8.22
C HIS A 37 -2.21 13.29 -8.14
N ASN A 38 -1.41 14.36 -8.17
CA ASN A 38 -1.89 15.73 -8.10
C ASN A 38 -2.52 16.05 -9.45
N LYS A 39 -3.72 15.51 -9.69
CA LYS A 39 -4.56 15.79 -10.87
C LYS A 39 -5.14 17.20 -10.84
N ASN A 40 -4.49 18.13 -10.15
CA ASN A 40 -4.70 19.54 -10.38
C ASN A 40 -3.89 19.95 -11.61
N HIS A 41 -4.23 19.39 -12.78
CA HIS A 41 -4.08 20.13 -14.02
C HIS A 41 -5.06 21.31 -13.93
N LYS A 42 -4.70 22.32 -13.14
CA LYS A 42 -5.22 23.66 -13.38
C LYS A 42 -4.86 23.92 -14.82
N THR A 43 -5.86 24.01 -15.69
CA THR A 43 -5.70 24.63 -16.99
C THR A 43 -5.16 26.01 -16.69
N ILE A 44 -3.83 26.14 -16.75
CA ILE A 44 -3.19 27.43 -16.79
C ILE A 44 -3.79 28.03 -18.05
N HIS A 45 -4.77 28.92 -17.89
CA HIS A 45 -5.14 29.85 -18.94
C HIS A 45 -3.84 30.59 -19.24
N LYS A 46 -3.08 30.07 -20.19
CA LYS A 46 -1.92 30.75 -20.75
C LYS A 46 -2.54 31.96 -21.43
N ASN A 47 -2.49 33.11 -20.77
CA ASN A 47 -2.71 34.38 -21.43
C ASN A 47 -1.80 34.35 -22.66
N SER A 48 -2.39 34.26 -23.85
CA SER A 48 -1.64 34.26 -25.09
C SER A 48 -0.81 35.53 -25.08
N TRP A 49 0.51 35.39 -25.14
CA TRP A 49 1.41 36.52 -25.26
C TRP A 49 1.08 37.27 -26.55
N THR A 50 0.32 38.35 -26.44
CA THR A 50 0.05 39.26 -27.54
C THR A 50 1.30 40.12 -27.72
N TRP A 51 2.11 39.79 -28.72
CA TRP A 51 3.23 40.63 -29.15
C TRP A 51 2.73 42.05 -29.49
N PRO A 52 3.51 43.11 -29.19
CA PRO A 52 2.98 44.46 -29.11
C PRO A 52 3.02 45.23 -30.45
N TRP A 53 3.00 44.56 -31.59
CA TRP A 53 3.16 45.24 -32.89
C TRP A 53 2.04 44.89 -33.89
N THR A 54 0.82 45.21 -33.51
CA THR A 54 -0.24 45.60 -34.46
C THR A 54 -0.68 47.00 -34.15
#